data_AF-A0AAW1RY75-F1
#
_entry.id   AF-A0AAW1RY75-F1
#
_cell.length_a   1.000
_cell.length_b   1.000
_cell.length_c   1.000
_cell.angle_alpha   90.00
_cell.angle_beta   90.00
_cell.angle_gamma   90.00
#
_symmetry.space_group_name_H-M   'P 1'
#
loop_
_entity.id
_entity.type
_entity.pdbx_description
1 polymer ?
#
loop_
_entity_poly.entity_id
_entity_poly.type
_entity_poly.pdbx_seq_one_letter_code
_entity_poly.pdbx_strand_id
1 'polypeptide(L)'
;MAERRSDALATPLASDTKGFQMLAAMGYRLGQGIGKTIIGRAAPVDVNLKAGRTGLGVDEAKRGRDAAAQQERQEREAKRLRGQDGMRSTFLQDRGASFARRRAEGHLVKARVVCETLDQRDGIAESQMWPLPPPPQGDDVAGADAADAAADCASVWEDLPAEQRLSEVLDHLRQRHHYCFFCGCQYNGEEDMRESCPGKWEDDH
;
A
#
# COMPACT_ATOMS: atom_id res chain seq x y z
N MET A 1 19.04 -51.06 -25.75
CA MET A 1 18.17 -52.20 -25.35
C MET A 1 16.95 -51.77 -24.55
N ALA A 2 17.04 -50.77 -23.66
CA ALA A 2 15.88 -50.27 -22.91
C ALA A 2 14.80 -49.64 -23.81
N GLU A 3 15.21 -48.85 -24.80
CA GLU A 3 14.33 -48.16 -25.76
C GLU A 3 13.56 -49.15 -26.67
N ARG A 4 14.26 -50.12 -27.29
CA ARG A 4 13.61 -51.21 -28.05
C ARG A 4 12.62 -52.04 -27.22
N ARG A 5 12.80 -52.10 -25.89
CA ARG A 5 11.87 -52.79 -24.98
C ARG A 5 10.65 -51.91 -24.67
N SER A 6 10.82 -50.61 -24.43
CA SER A 6 9.70 -49.69 -24.22
C SER A 6 8.82 -49.59 -25.46
N ASP A 7 9.43 -49.55 -26.66
CA ASP A 7 8.71 -49.47 -27.92
C ASP A 7 7.91 -50.75 -28.21
N ALA A 8 8.50 -51.91 -27.89
CA ALA A 8 7.84 -53.21 -28.01
C ALA A 8 6.70 -53.39 -26.98
N LEU A 9 6.80 -52.80 -25.78
CA LEU A 9 5.74 -52.81 -24.78
C LEU A 9 4.60 -51.86 -25.14
N ALA A 10 4.87 -50.78 -25.86
CA ALA A 10 3.87 -49.81 -26.29
C ALA A 10 3.04 -50.28 -27.50
N THR A 11 3.56 -51.24 -28.28
CA THR A 11 2.89 -51.73 -29.49
C THR A 11 1.89 -52.84 -29.13
N PRO A 12 0.59 -52.71 -29.46
CA PRO A 12 -0.38 -53.78 -29.22
C PRO A 12 -0.08 -55.03 -30.05
N LEU A 13 -0.56 -56.19 -29.59
CA LEU A 13 -0.39 -57.45 -30.31
C LEU A 13 -1.01 -57.38 -31.72
N ALA A 14 -0.22 -57.72 -32.74
CA ALA A 14 -0.72 -57.83 -34.11
C ALA A 14 -1.68 -59.02 -34.25
N SER A 15 -2.75 -58.83 -35.04
CA SER A 15 -3.81 -59.81 -35.26
C SER A 15 -3.35 -61.09 -35.96
N ASP A 16 -2.20 -61.03 -36.65
CA ASP A 16 -1.57 -62.16 -37.35
C ASP A 16 -0.83 -63.12 -36.41
N THR A 17 -0.61 -62.73 -35.14
CA THR A 17 0.06 -63.62 -34.19
C THR A 17 -0.87 -64.78 -33.81
N LYS A 18 -0.35 -66.01 -33.85
CA LYS A 18 -1.09 -67.22 -33.41
C LYS A 18 -1.69 -67.04 -32.00
N GLY A 19 -0.99 -66.32 -31.12
CA GLY A 19 -1.47 -65.98 -29.78
C GLY A 19 -2.74 -65.12 -29.80
N PHE A 20 -2.80 -64.09 -30.66
CA PHE A 20 -4.01 -63.28 -30.83
C PHE A 20 -5.16 -64.11 -31.42
N GLN A 21 -4.89 -64.99 -32.39
CA GLN A 21 -5.90 -65.87 -32.98
C GLN A 21 -6.52 -66.84 -31.95
N MET A 22 -5.69 -67.41 -31.07
CA MET A 22 -6.18 -68.25 -29.96
C MET A 22 -7.01 -67.45 -28.95
N LEU A 23 -6.59 -66.23 -28.61
CA LEU A 23 -7.34 -65.35 -27.72
C LEU A 23 -8.68 -64.93 -28.33
N ALA A 24 -8.71 -64.59 -29.61
CA ALA A 24 -9.92 -64.23 -30.34
C ALA A 24 -10.91 -65.41 -30.41
N ALA A 25 -10.43 -66.64 -30.60
CA ALA A 25 -11.25 -67.85 -30.55
C ALA A 25 -11.88 -68.09 -29.17
N MET A 26 -11.24 -67.61 -28.10
CA MET A 26 -11.77 -67.64 -26.73
C MET A 26 -12.66 -66.43 -26.38
N GLY A 27 -12.95 -65.56 -27.36
CA GLY A 27 -13.86 -64.42 -27.20
C GLY A 27 -13.20 -63.09 -26.82
N TYR A 28 -11.86 -62.99 -26.86
CA TYR A 28 -11.14 -61.74 -26.64
C TYR A 28 -11.28 -60.78 -27.83
N ARG A 29 -11.55 -59.49 -27.56
CA ARG A 29 -11.51 -58.41 -28.55
C ARG A 29 -10.40 -57.42 -28.18
N LEU A 30 -9.74 -56.85 -29.19
CA LEU A 30 -8.65 -55.90 -28.99
C LEU A 30 -9.11 -54.72 -28.14
N GLY A 31 -8.44 -54.47 -27.01
CA GLY A 31 -8.76 -53.40 -26.06
C GLY A 31 -9.78 -53.78 -24.97
N GLN A 32 -10.26 -55.01 -24.94
CA GLN A 32 -11.21 -55.49 -23.93
C GLN A 32 -10.50 -56.06 -22.70
N GLY A 33 -11.01 -55.76 -21.50
CA GLY A 33 -10.55 -56.36 -20.25
C GLY A 33 -10.87 -57.85 -20.17
N ILE A 34 -9.98 -58.65 -19.61
CA ILE A 34 -10.19 -60.11 -19.43
C ILE A 34 -10.97 -60.36 -18.14
N GLY A 35 -11.94 -61.29 -18.16
CA GLY A 35 -12.67 -61.76 -16.98
C GLY A 35 -14.19 -61.85 -17.18
N LYS A 36 -14.90 -62.52 -16.27
CA LYS A 36 -16.37 -62.78 -16.35
C LYS A 36 -17.21 -61.49 -16.50
N THR A 37 -16.74 -60.40 -15.91
CA THR A 37 -17.38 -59.08 -15.96
C THR A 37 -16.65 -58.09 -16.88
N ILE A 38 -15.58 -58.50 -17.57
CA ILE A 38 -14.80 -57.66 -18.50
C ILE A 38 -14.11 -56.45 -17.79
N ILE A 39 -13.97 -56.49 -16.46
CA ILE A 39 -13.38 -55.40 -15.64
C ILE A 39 -11.83 -55.47 -15.57
N GLY A 40 -11.20 -56.52 -16.14
CA GLY A 40 -9.75 -56.65 -16.14
C GLY A 40 -9.03 -55.49 -16.84
N ARG A 41 -7.79 -55.20 -16.44
CA ARG A 41 -6.97 -54.18 -17.11
C ARG A 41 -6.72 -54.58 -18.57
N ALA A 42 -6.97 -53.65 -19.49
CA ALA A 42 -6.73 -53.85 -20.92
C ALA A 42 -5.27 -53.57 -21.34
N ALA A 43 -4.54 -52.79 -20.54
CA ALA A 43 -3.15 -52.43 -20.78
C ALA A 43 -2.19 -53.18 -19.83
N PRO A 44 -0.97 -53.54 -20.29
CA PRO A 44 0.09 -54.07 -19.44
C PRO A 44 0.44 -53.11 -18.29
N VAL A 45 0.95 -53.65 -17.18
CA VAL A 45 1.41 -52.82 -16.06
C VAL A 45 2.75 -52.18 -16.42
N ASP A 46 2.85 -50.87 -16.25
CA ASP A 46 4.10 -50.14 -16.49
C ASP A 46 5.21 -50.59 -15.53
N VAL A 47 6.36 -50.94 -16.11
CA VAL A 47 7.54 -51.31 -15.35
C VAL A 47 8.46 -50.10 -15.22
N ASN A 48 8.45 -49.45 -14.05
CA ASN A 48 9.38 -48.36 -13.74
C ASN A 48 10.75 -48.94 -13.36
N LEU A 49 11.67 -48.98 -14.33
CA LEU A 49 13.05 -49.40 -14.10
C LEU A 49 13.82 -48.27 -13.44
N LYS A 50 14.19 -48.47 -12.15
CA LYS A 50 14.97 -47.48 -11.41
C LYS A 50 16.35 -47.27 -12.06
N ALA A 51 16.58 -46.08 -12.57
CA ALA A 51 17.87 -45.66 -13.11
C ALA A 51 18.78 -45.17 -11.97
N GLY A 52 19.52 -46.10 -11.34
CA GLY A 52 20.55 -45.75 -10.36
C GLY A 52 20.72 -46.74 -9.22
N ARG A 53 21.75 -46.52 -8.40
CA ARG A 53 22.05 -47.30 -7.19
C ARG A 53 21.53 -46.66 -5.90
N THR A 54 20.71 -45.60 -6.00
CA THR A 54 20.16 -44.90 -4.83
C THR A 54 19.14 -45.77 -4.10
N GLY A 55 18.99 -45.58 -2.78
CA GLY A 55 17.96 -46.25 -2.00
C GLY A 55 16.55 -45.88 -2.47
N LEU A 56 15.58 -46.79 -2.37
CA LEU A 56 14.16 -46.50 -2.61
C LEU A 56 13.72 -45.38 -1.64
N GLY A 57 13.09 -44.32 -2.16
CA GLY A 57 12.64 -43.15 -1.37
C GLY A 57 13.64 -41.99 -1.23
N VAL A 58 14.91 -42.15 -1.60
CA VAL A 58 15.94 -41.09 -1.45
C VAL A 58 15.68 -39.90 -2.39
N ASP A 59 15.24 -40.16 -3.61
CA ASP A 59 15.02 -39.11 -4.62
C ASP A 59 13.84 -38.20 -4.25
N GLU A 60 12.81 -38.78 -3.64
CA GLU A 60 11.62 -38.03 -3.19
C GLU A 60 11.94 -37.21 -1.93
N ALA A 61 12.67 -37.77 -0.97
CA ALA A 61 13.17 -37.02 0.18
C ALA A 61 14.16 -35.91 -0.21
N LYS A 62 14.92 -36.09 -1.30
CA LYS A 62 15.80 -35.05 -1.86
C LYS A 62 14.98 -33.94 -2.51
N ARG A 63 14.00 -34.28 -3.36
CA ARG A 63 13.08 -33.31 -3.98
C ARG A 63 12.31 -32.49 -2.95
N GLY A 64 11.84 -33.12 -1.87
CA GLY A 64 11.18 -32.43 -0.76
C GLY A 64 12.09 -31.44 -0.04
N ARG A 65 13.35 -31.84 0.25
CA ARG A 65 14.36 -30.94 0.85
C ARG A 65 14.73 -29.78 -0.07
N ASP A 66 14.94 -30.06 -1.35
CA ASP A 66 15.28 -29.03 -2.34
C ASP A 66 14.14 -28.03 -2.52
N ALA A 67 12.88 -28.49 -2.55
CA ALA A 67 11.69 -27.65 -2.63
C ALA A 67 11.51 -26.78 -1.37
N ALA A 68 11.66 -27.35 -0.17
CA ALA A 68 11.61 -26.60 1.08
C ALA A 68 12.71 -25.53 1.13
N ALA A 69 13.94 -25.87 0.70
CA ALA A 69 15.04 -24.91 0.63
C ALA A 69 14.80 -23.81 -0.42
N GLN A 70 14.11 -24.11 -1.53
CA GLN A 70 13.71 -23.10 -2.52
C GLN A 70 12.62 -22.18 -1.95
N GLN A 71 11.63 -22.72 -1.25
CA GLN A 71 10.58 -21.93 -0.59
C GLN A 71 11.18 -20.99 0.47
N GLU A 72 12.09 -21.48 1.32
CA GLU A 72 12.75 -20.63 2.32
C GLU A 72 13.57 -19.50 1.66
N ARG A 73 14.27 -19.79 0.55
CA ARG A 73 14.99 -18.76 -0.22
C ARG A 73 14.05 -17.70 -0.79
N GLN A 74 12.92 -18.12 -1.37
CA GLN A 74 11.90 -17.21 -1.91
C GLN A 74 11.29 -16.35 -0.80
N GLU A 75 11.00 -16.92 0.37
CA GLU A 75 10.44 -16.19 1.51
C GLU A 75 11.43 -15.15 2.05
N ARG A 76 12.72 -15.51 2.19
CA ARG A 76 13.78 -14.58 2.61
C ARG A 76 13.91 -13.42 1.63
N GLU A 77 13.88 -13.69 0.33
CA GLU A 77 13.94 -12.65 -0.71
C GLU A 77 12.70 -11.75 -0.67
N ALA A 78 11.50 -12.33 -0.55
CA ALA A 78 10.26 -11.58 -0.40
C ALA A 78 10.27 -10.67 0.84
N LYS A 79 10.80 -11.16 1.98
CA LYS A 79 10.95 -10.36 3.20
C LYS A 79 11.94 -9.20 3.00
N ARG A 80 13.03 -9.41 2.26
CA ARG A 80 14.00 -8.35 1.93
C ARG A 80 13.40 -7.30 0.98
N LEU A 81 12.62 -7.70 0.00
CA LEU A 81 11.92 -6.78 -0.90
C LEU A 81 10.87 -5.97 -0.14
N ARG A 82 10.01 -6.62 0.64
CA ARG A 82 9.02 -5.94 1.51
C ARG A 82 9.65 -4.97 2.49
N GLY A 83 10.80 -5.31 3.07
CA GLY A 83 11.53 -4.42 3.97
C GLY A 83 12.04 -3.15 3.27
N GLN A 84 12.54 -3.27 2.04
CA GLN A 84 12.98 -2.12 1.23
C GLN A 84 11.79 -1.26 0.77
N ASP A 85 10.70 -1.87 0.32
CA ASP A 85 9.49 -1.16 -0.07
C ASP A 85 8.83 -0.45 1.11
N GLY A 86 8.82 -1.10 2.29
CA GLY A 86 8.38 -0.50 3.54
C GLY A 86 9.18 0.75 3.90
N MET A 87 10.52 0.65 3.84
CA MET A 87 11.40 1.80 4.14
C MET A 87 11.25 2.94 3.12
N ARG A 88 11.06 2.63 1.84
CA ARG A 88 10.84 3.64 0.80
C ARG A 88 9.49 4.33 0.95
N SER A 89 8.43 3.58 1.24
CA SER A 89 7.08 4.12 1.39
C SER A 89 6.97 5.03 2.62
N THR A 90 7.52 4.64 3.77
CA THR A 90 7.53 5.52 4.97
C THR A 90 8.33 6.80 4.70
N PHE A 91 9.50 6.70 4.08
CA PHE A 91 10.33 7.87 3.78
C PHE A 91 9.64 8.89 2.86
N LEU A 92 8.93 8.43 1.82
CA LEU A 92 8.18 9.32 0.94
C LEU A 92 6.99 9.96 1.67
N GLN A 93 6.30 9.20 2.51
CA GLN A 93 5.18 9.69 3.32
C GLN A 93 5.63 10.76 4.33
N ASP A 94 6.73 10.52 5.04
CA ASP A 94 7.30 11.44 6.03
C ASP A 94 7.76 12.75 5.38
N ARG A 95 8.41 12.67 4.20
CA ARG A 95 8.77 13.87 3.43
C ARG A 95 7.53 14.61 2.96
N GLY A 96 6.53 13.90 2.42
CA GLY A 96 5.25 14.49 2.00
C GLY A 96 4.57 15.26 3.12
N ALA A 97 4.41 14.65 4.29
CA ALA A 97 3.82 15.27 5.47
C ALA A 97 4.62 16.50 5.94
N SER A 98 5.96 16.42 5.92
CA SER A 98 6.81 17.56 6.27
C SER A 98 6.67 18.74 5.31
N PHE A 99 6.56 18.48 4.01
CA PHE A 99 6.33 19.53 3.01
C PHE A 99 4.93 20.13 3.12
N ALA A 100 3.90 19.32 3.38
CA ALA A 100 2.54 19.78 3.62
C ALA A 100 2.49 20.71 4.84
N ARG A 101 3.11 20.30 5.97
CA ARG A 101 3.20 21.13 7.17
C ARG A 101 3.87 22.47 6.92
N ARG A 102 5.04 22.49 6.27
CA ARG A 102 5.76 23.75 5.97
C ARG A 102 4.95 24.66 5.05
N ARG A 103 4.22 24.08 4.08
CA ARG A 103 3.34 24.84 3.19
C ARG A 103 2.17 25.45 3.98
N ALA A 104 1.54 24.69 4.87
CA ALA A 104 0.49 25.19 5.75
C ALA A 104 0.99 26.32 6.68
N GLU A 105 2.17 26.16 7.28
CA GLU A 105 2.82 27.22 8.09
C GLU A 105 3.06 28.50 7.27
N GLY A 106 3.57 28.36 6.05
CA GLY A 106 3.79 29.50 5.15
C GLY A 106 2.49 30.23 4.77
N HIS A 107 1.40 29.49 4.57
CA HIS A 107 0.08 30.07 4.33
C HIS A 107 -0.50 30.71 5.58
N LEU A 108 -0.33 30.09 6.74
CA LEU A 108 -0.82 30.61 8.01
C LEU A 108 -0.23 31.97 8.34
N VAL A 109 1.09 32.15 8.16
CA VAL A 109 1.76 33.45 8.38
C VAL A 109 1.13 34.55 7.52
N LYS A 110 0.91 34.27 6.22
CA LYS A 110 0.31 35.25 5.31
C LYS A 110 -1.17 35.49 5.63
N ALA A 111 -1.93 34.44 5.90
CA ALA A 111 -3.34 34.52 6.21
C ALA A 111 -3.58 35.31 7.51
N ARG A 112 -2.69 35.17 8.51
CA ARG A 112 -2.71 35.98 9.74
C ARG A 112 -2.57 37.47 9.45
N VAL A 113 -1.61 37.86 8.61
CA VAL A 113 -1.41 39.26 8.22
C VAL A 113 -2.64 39.79 7.48
N VAL A 114 -3.22 39.01 6.57
CA VAL A 114 -4.44 39.41 5.85
C VAL A 114 -5.61 39.60 6.82
N CYS A 115 -5.79 38.65 7.75
CA CYS A 115 -6.79 38.72 8.81
C CYS A 115 -6.63 40.01 9.62
N GLU A 116 -5.39 40.29 10.06
CA GLU A 116 -5.01 41.52 10.75
C GLU A 116 -5.48 42.77 10.01
N THR A 117 -5.12 42.88 8.73
CA THR A 117 -5.48 44.07 7.95
C THR A 117 -6.99 44.26 7.75
N LEU A 118 -7.76 43.17 7.60
CA LEU A 118 -9.18 43.24 7.28
C LEU A 118 -10.04 43.57 8.51
N ASP A 119 -9.78 42.92 9.63
CA ASP A 119 -10.45 43.25 10.91
C ASP A 119 -10.05 44.63 11.43
N GLN A 120 -8.80 45.07 11.28
CA GLN A 120 -8.40 46.45 11.64
C GLN A 120 -9.21 47.47 10.84
N ARG A 121 -9.47 47.18 9.56
CA ARG A 121 -10.33 47.99 8.70
C ARG A 121 -11.80 47.97 9.17
N ASP A 122 -12.26 46.85 9.71
CA ASP A 122 -13.59 46.66 10.29
C ASP A 122 -13.69 47.14 11.76
N GLY A 123 -12.61 47.69 12.34
CA GLY A 123 -12.57 48.24 13.69
C GLY A 123 -12.44 47.21 14.83
N ILE A 124 -12.04 45.97 14.53
CA ILE A 124 -11.75 44.94 15.53
C ILE A 124 -10.29 45.11 15.97
N ALA A 125 -10.10 45.44 17.25
CA ALA A 125 -8.79 45.84 17.79
C ALA A 125 -7.88 44.65 18.16
N GLU A 126 -8.45 43.53 18.62
CA GLU A 126 -7.69 42.33 18.99
C GLU A 126 -8.49 41.05 18.68
N SER A 127 -7.85 40.10 18.00
CA SER A 127 -8.40 38.78 17.69
C SER A 127 -7.41 37.70 18.12
N GLN A 128 -7.90 36.60 18.70
CA GLN A 128 -7.08 35.44 19.12
C GLN A 128 -6.32 34.80 17.96
N MET A 129 -6.71 35.11 16.72
CA MET A 129 -6.15 34.53 15.50
C MET A 129 -4.92 35.29 14.99
N TRP A 130 -4.57 36.43 15.59
CA TRP A 130 -3.47 37.29 15.17
C TRP A 130 -2.21 37.01 15.94
N PRO A 131 -1.03 37.30 15.38
CA PRO A 131 0.18 37.18 16.15
C PRO A 131 0.09 38.14 17.34
N LEU A 132 0.07 37.61 18.56
CA LEU A 132 0.53 38.39 19.69
C LEU A 132 2.00 38.73 19.37
N PRO A 133 2.40 40.02 19.36
CA PRO A 133 3.80 40.35 19.25
C PRO A 133 4.54 39.60 20.36
N PRO A 134 5.67 38.92 20.07
CA PRO A 134 6.50 38.40 21.14
C PRO A 134 6.81 39.58 22.07
N PRO A 135 6.71 39.41 23.40
CA PRO A 135 7.07 40.47 24.32
C PRO A 135 8.47 40.97 23.93
N PRO A 136 8.72 42.29 23.94
CA PRO A 136 10.02 42.82 23.56
C PRO A 136 11.06 42.13 24.44
N GLN A 137 11.90 41.31 23.83
CA GLN A 137 13.06 40.74 24.48
C GLN A 137 14.06 41.89 24.62
N GLY A 138 13.83 42.71 25.64
CA GLY A 138 14.82 43.62 26.20
C GLY A 138 15.70 42.79 27.10
N ASP A 139 16.82 42.34 26.55
CA ASP A 139 18.00 41.89 27.24
C ASP A 139 18.58 43.03 28.09
N ASP A 140 17.89 43.39 29.19
CA ASP A 140 18.41 44.17 30.33
C ASP A 140 17.31 44.45 31.37
N VAL A 141 16.92 43.45 32.18
CA VAL A 141 16.46 43.69 33.57
C VAL A 141 16.74 42.48 34.44
N ALA A 142 17.78 42.59 35.27
CA ALA A 142 17.98 41.75 36.44
C ALA A 142 16.80 41.95 37.41
N GLY A 143 16.02 40.89 37.61
CA GLY A 143 14.88 40.88 38.50
C GLY A 143 14.14 39.55 38.42
N ALA A 144 14.75 38.51 39.00
CA ALA A 144 14.07 37.24 39.25
C ALA A 144 12.96 37.49 40.28
N ASP A 145 11.73 37.72 39.82
CA ASP A 145 10.46 37.51 40.56
C ASP A 145 9.22 37.94 39.70
N ALA A 146 9.22 37.68 38.39
CA ALA A 146 8.05 37.95 37.53
C ALA A 146 7.89 36.96 36.35
N ALA A 147 8.55 35.79 36.39
CA ALA A 147 8.51 34.82 35.30
C ALA A 147 7.34 33.81 35.40
N ASP A 148 6.57 33.81 36.50
CA ASP A 148 5.54 32.80 36.79
C ASP A 148 4.09 33.33 36.62
N ALA A 149 3.90 34.48 35.97
CA ALA A 149 2.56 35.07 35.79
C ALA A 149 2.14 35.32 34.32
N ALA A 150 3.00 35.00 33.34
CA ALA A 150 2.74 35.20 31.92
C ALA A 150 2.74 33.90 31.09
N ALA A 151 2.83 32.74 31.74
CA ALA A 151 2.82 31.43 31.09
C ALA A 151 1.41 30.82 30.95
N ASP A 152 0.39 31.41 31.58
CA ASP A 152 -0.95 30.79 31.71
C ASP A 152 -2.00 31.34 30.72
N CYS A 153 -1.56 31.99 29.63
CA CYS A 153 -2.45 32.40 28.53
C CYS A 153 -1.87 32.17 27.14
N ALA A 154 -0.94 31.21 26.99
CA ALA A 154 -0.70 30.60 25.69
C ALA A 154 -2.03 29.97 25.24
N SER A 155 -2.77 30.69 24.41
CA SER A 155 -4.10 30.32 23.96
C SER A 155 -4.05 28.88 23.45
N VAL A 156 -4.98 28.04 23.91
CA VAL A 156 -5.20 26.65 23.43
C VAL A 156 -5.09 26.54 21.90
N TRP A 157 -5.40 27.64 21.19
CA TRP A 157 -5.29 27.82 19.77
C TRP A 157 -3.88 27.66 19.14
N GLU A 158 -2.83 28.15 19.80
CA GLU A 158 -1.46 28.11 19.23
C GLU A 158 -0.87 26.69 19.26
N ASP A 159 -1.35 25.83 20.16
CA ASP A 159 -0.98 24.41 20.27
C ASP A 159 -1.59 23.52 19.18
N LEU A 160 -2.62 24.01 18.46
CA LEU A 160 -3.18 23.24 17.34
C LEU A 160 -2.15 23.11 16.20
N PRO A 161 -2.19 22.02 15.42
CA PRO A 161 -1.36 21.88 14.23
C PRO A 161 -1.63 23.02 13.24
N ALA A 162 -0.59 23.42 12.50
CA ALA A 162 -0.63 24.55 11.57
C ALA A 162 -1.77 24.45 10.54
N GLU A 163 -2.13 23.24 10.12
CA GLU A 163 -3.25 22.98 9.20
C GLU A 163 -4.60 23.37 9.79
N GLN A 164 -4.84 23.06 11.07
CA GLN A 164 -6.09 23.40 11.76
C GLN A 164 -6.17 24.90 12.00
N ARG A 165 -5.08 25.50 12.47
CA ARG A 165 -4.96 26.96 12.62
C ARG A 165 -5.22 27.68 11.31
N LEU A 166 -4.69 27.17 10.19
CA LEU A 166 -4.93 27.74 8.87
C LEU A 166 -6.40 27.61 8.48
N SER A 167 -7.04 26.46 8.70
CA SER A 167 -8.47 26.29 8.42
C SER A 167 -9.30 27.32 9.17
N GLU A 168 -9.05 27.52 10.45
CA GLU A 168 -9.84 28.45 11.26
C GLU A 168 -9.67 29.91 10.80
N VAL A 169 -8.46 30.32 10.43
CA VAL A 169 -8.22 31.66 9.88
C VAL A 169 -8.93 31.81 8.52
N LEU A 170 -8.86 30.80 7.65
CA LEU A 170 -9.54 30.84 6.36
C LEU A 170 -11.07 30.87 6.53
N ASP A 171 -11.60 30.10 7.46
CA ASP A 171 -13.03 30.07 7.76
C ASP A 171 -13.48 31.45 8.32
N HIS A 172 -12.67 32.09 9.18
CA HIS A 172 -12.93 33.44 9.66
C HIS A 172 -12.95 34.48 8.52
N LEU A 173 -11.93 34.47 7.64
CA LEU A 173 -11.84 35.35 6.49
C LEU A 173 -13.05 35.21 5.56
N ARG A 174 -13.54 33.98 5.36
CA ARG A 174 -14.69 33.71 4.48
C ARG A 174 -16.02 34.10 5.11
N GLN A 175 -16.21 33.80 6.39
CA GLN A 175 -17.48 34.05 7.08
C GLN A 175 -17.66 35.53 7.43
N ARG A 176 -16.61 36.19 7.92
CA ARG A 176 -16.72 37.55 8.46
C ARG A 176 -16.45 38.65 7.43
N HIS A 177 -15.47 38.41 6.55
CA HIS A 177 -15.01 39.39 5.56
C HIS A 177 -15.46 39.08 4.16
N HIS A 178 -16.06 37.91 3.92
CA HIS A 178 -16.30 37.39 2.58
C HIS A 178 -15.05 37.53 1.71
N TYR A 179 -13.88 37.18 2.24
CA TYR A 179 -12.61 37.23 1.52
C TYR A 179 -12.07 35.82 1.25
N CYS A 180 -11.59 35.56 0.03
CA CYS A 180 -10.86 34.33 -0.28
C CYS A 180 -9.35 34.59 -0.37
N PHE A 181 -8.59 33.94 0.50
CA PHE A 181 -7.13 34.01 0.54
C PHE A 181 -6.46 33.56 -0.75
N PHE A 182 -7.00 32.53 -1.41
CA PHE A 182 -6.39 31.96 -2.62
C PHE A 182 -6.80 32.70 -3.90
N CYS A 183 -8.04 33.20 -4.01
CA CYS A 183 -8.43 34.08 -5.12
C CYS A 183 -7.82 35.49 -5.00
N GLY A 184 -7.52 35.94 -3.78
CA GLY A 184 -7.01 37.29 -3.51
C GLY A 184 -8.06 38.40 -3.61
N CYS A 185 -9.36 38.07 -3.56
CA CYS A 185 -10.45 39.04 -3.70
C CYS A 185 -11.48 38.97 -2.57
N GLN A 186 -12.16 40.10 -2.34
CA GLN A 186 -13.28 40.24 -1.42
C GLN A 186 -14.61 40.24 -2.20
N TYR A 187 -15.58 39.48 -1.72
CA TYR A 187 -16.92 39.34 -2.29
C TYR A 187 -17.92 40.24 -1.55
N ASN A 188 -19.05 40.51 -2.18
CA ASN A 188 -20.07 41.41 -1.61
C ASN A 188 -20.94 40.74 -0.54
N GLY A 189 -20.92 39.41 -0.47
CA GLY A 189 -21.72 38.63 0.47
C GLY A 189 -21.41 37.14 0.40
N GLU A 190 -22.08 36.37 1.25
CA GLU A 190 -21.86 34.92 1.35
C GLU A 190 -22.33 34.16 0.10
N GLU A 191 -23.45 34.56 -0.51
CA GLU A 191 -23.97 33.93 -1.72
C GLU A 191 -23.04 34.13 -2.93
N ASP A 192 -22.59 35.37 -3.14
CA ASP A 192 -21.62 35.73 -4.19
C ASP A 192 -20.31 34.94 -4.05
N MET A 193 -19.83 34.78 -2.80
CA MET A 193 -18.67 33.94 -2.52
C MET A 193 -18.92 32.46 -2.87
N ARG A 194 -20.07 31.91 -2.51
CA ARG A 194 -20.37 30.48 -2.75
C ARG A 194 -20.48 30.14 -4.25
N GLU A 195 -20.93 31.09 -5.06
CA GLU A 195 -21.07 30.89 -6.51
C GLU A 195 -19.76 31.16 -7.27
N SER A 196 -18.97 32.14 -6.82
CA SER A 196 -17.77 32.60 -7.53
C SER A 196 -16.47 31.93 -7.07
N CYS A 197 -16.40 31.42 -5.84
CA CYS A 197 -15.17 30.84 -5.28
C CYS A 197 -15.22 29.30 -5.31
N PRO A 198 -14.22 28.62 -5.93
CA PRO A 198 -14.28 27.17 -6.15
C PRO A 198 -14.10 26.33 -4.88
N GLY A 199 -13.50 26.89 -3.83
CA GLY A 199 -13.40 26.20 -2.54
C GLY A 199 -12.66 27.03 -1.50
N LYS A 200 -12.21 26.39 -0.42
CA LYS A 200 -11.50 27.08 0.67
C LYS A 200 -10.01 26.77 0.73
N TRP A 201 -9.56 25.71 0.05
CA TRP A 201 -8.19 25.26 0.05
C TRP A 201 -7.46 25.68 -1.23
N GLU A 202 -6.13 25.60 -1.20
CA GLU A 202 -5.28 25.87 -2.38
C GLU A 202 -5.66 24.95 -3.55
N ASP A 203 -5.85 23.65 -3.27
CA ASP A 203 -6.14 22.62 -4.28
C ASP A 203 -7.47 22.84 -5.02
N ASP A 204 -8.37 23.67 -4.48
CA ASP A 204 -9.65 23.98 -5.11
C ASP A 204 -9.53 25.06 -6.20
N HIS A 205 -8.40 25.79 -6.28
CA HIS A 205 -8.21 26.97 -7.15
C HIS A 205 -7.14 26.72 -8.23
#